data_AF-A0AA37LNY3-F1
#
_entry.id   AF-A0AA37LNY3-F1
#
_cell.length_a   1.000
_cell.length_b   1.000
_cell.length_c   1.000
_cell.angle_alpha   90.00
_cell.angle_beta   90.00
_cell.angle_gamma   90.00
#
_symmetry.space_group_name_H-M   'P 1'
#
loop_
_entity.id
_entity.type
_entity.pdbx_description
1 polymer ?
#
loop_
_entity_poly.entity_id
_entity_poly.type
_entity_poly.pdbx_seq_one_letter_code
_entity_poly.pdbx_strand_id
1 'polypeptide(L)'
;MIDSPTAAADARAERRSKYHEADVVVVGAGVFGCAIAYALAQQGRSVILLERWMKEPDRIVGELLQPGGIVALRQLGLADTLEGIDAVPCYGYKVSFHGEGVDIPYPSFDENGRMIHPSSNAETTSSSAKQKEGRCFHHGRFIMNLRKACQKQENITIFETEVTATIRGDDKDTVLGNVLAEFHWRRKSLTSIINVLAMALYALFAANDRQLRALQMGCFQYFQRGHASEPMALMGGLLHQPSKLAYHFFSVAFLAIWLNALDLMSGSVFGFLKAPLALIDGILILWRASVVFLPVMWRELN
;
A
#
# COMPACT_ATOMS: atom_id res chain seq x y z
N MET A 1 -26.22 18.97 39.19
CA MET A 1 -26.08 19.77 37.96
C MET A 1 -25.62 18.82 36.87
N ILE A 2 -26.46 18.62 35.86
CA ILE A 2 -26.15 17.73 34.73
C ILE A 2 -25.32 18.60 33.76
N ASP A 3 -24.01 18.39 33.70
CA ASP A 3 -23.21 18.96 32.61
C ASP A 3 -23.74 18.38 31.30
N SER A 4 -24.35 19.23 30.48
CA SER A 4 -24.86 18.80 29.18
C SER A 4 -23.68 18.48 28.25
N PRO A 5 -23.80 17.47 27.37
CA PRO A 5 -22.73 17.12 26.41
C PRO A 5 -22.26 18.32 25.57
N THR A 6 -23.17 19.25 25.28
CA THR A 6 -22.90 20.49 24.52
C THR A 6 -21.97 21.44 25.28
N ALA A 7 -22.20 21.67 26.57
CA ALA A 7 -21.33 22.57 27.37
C ALA A 7 -19.89 22.04 27.47
N ALA A 8 -19.73 20.71 27.57
CA ALA A 8 -18.42 20.07 27.60
C ALA A 8 -17.70 20.09 26.24
N ALA A 9 -18.44 20.12 25.13
CA ALA A 9 -17.89 20.28 23.78
C ALA A 9 -17.42 21.73 23.55
N ASP A 10 -18.25 22.70 23.93
CA ASP A 10 -17.92 24.13 23.84
C ASP A 10 -16.67 24.48 24.66
N ALA A 11 -16.57 23.98 25.88
CA ALA A 11 -15.38 24.15 26.73
C ALA A 11 -14.11 23.55 26.10
N ARG A 12 -14.22 22.39 25.42
CA ARG A 12 -13.08 21.78 24.70
C ARG A 12 -12.67 22.61 23.48
N ALA A 13 -13.63 23.16 22.75
CA ALA A 13 -13.37 24.04 21.62
C ALA A 13 -12.69 25.36 22.05
N GLU A 14 -13.15 25.94 23.16
CA GLU A 14 -12.52 27.12 23.76
C GLU A 14 -11.08 26.83 24.20
N ARG A 15 -10.84 25.67 24.84
CA ARG A 15 -9.48 25.24 25.23
C ARG A 15 -8.50 25.16 24.07
N ARG A 16 -8.92 24.57 22.94
CA ARG A 16 -8.07 24.50 21.74
C ARG A 16 -7.80 25.87 21.13
N SER A 17 -8.83 26.71 21.01
CA SER A 17 -8.76 27.98 20.29
C SER A 17 -8.07 29.10 21.06
N LYS A 18 -8.29 29.20 22.38
CA LYS A 18 -7.73 30.30 23.19
C LYS A 18 -6.44 29.92 23.90
N TYR A 19 -6.38 28.69 24.42
CA TYR A 19 -5.28 28.24 25.27
C TYR A 19 -4.32 27.27 24.56
N HIS A 20 -4.64 26.87 23.32
CA HIS A 20 -3.88 25.88 22.54
C HIS A 20 -3.72 24.54 23.28
N GLU A 21 -4.71 24.17 24.07
CA GLU A 21 -4.74 22.92 24.83
C GLU A 21 -5.61 21.87 24.16
N ALA A 22 -5.05 20.67 23.95
CA ALA A 22 -5.71 19.54 23.33
C ALA A 22 -5.20 18.22 23.92
N ASP A 23 -5.97 17.14 23.69
CA ASP A 23 -5.52 15.80 24.07
C ASP A 23 -4.40 15.33 23.14
N VAL A 24 -4.45 15.73 21.87
CA VAL A 24 -3.47 15.38 20.84
C VAL A 24 -3.15 16.57 19.93
N VAL A 25 -1.88 16.77 19.63
CA VAL A 25 -1.40 17.68 18.59
C VAL A 25 -0.88 16.84 17.42
N VAL A 26 -1.46 17.02 16.24
CA VAL A 26 -1.04 16.38 14.99
C VAL A 26 -0.31 17.39 14.14
N VAL A 27 0.94 17.07 13.76
CA VAL A 27 1.78 17.95 12.94
C VAL A 27 1.79 17.47 11.49
N GLY A 28 1.33 18.33 10.59
CA GLY A 28 1.17 18.11 9.15
C GLY A 28 -0.25 17.66 8.79
N ALA A 29 -0.94 18.39 7.90
CA ALA A 29 -2.28 18.07 7.39
C ALA A 29 -2.22 17.45 6.00
N GLY A 30 -1.33 16.46 5.83
CA GLY A 30 -1.28 15.56 4.67
C GLY A 30 -2.19 14.35 4.83
N VAL A 31 -1.98 13.29 4.03
CA VAL A 31 -2.82 12.07 4.04
C VAL A 31 -2.93 11.47 5.45
N PHE A 32 -1.79 11.15 6.08
CA PHE A 32 -1.77 10.53 7.40
C PHE A 32 -2.30 11.47 8.48
N GLY A 33 -1.85 12.73 8.48
CA GLY A 33 -2.21 13.69 9.52
C GLY A 33 -3.71 14.00 9.56
N CYS A 34 -4.34 14.20 8.41
CA CYS A 34 -5.78 14.34 8.34
C CYS A 34 -6.49 13.04 8.77
N ALA A 35 -6.03 11.88 8.31
CA ALA A 35 -6.64 10.60 8.67
C ALA A 35 -6.60 10.32 10.18
N ILE A 36 -5.45 10.54 10.84
CA ILE A 36 -5.30 10.30 12.28
C ILE A 36 -6.05 11.35 13.10
N ALA A 37 -6.01 12.63 12.70
CA ALA A 37 -6.76 13.68 13.37
C ALA A 37 -8.28 13.41 13.32
N TYR A 38 -8.78 13.03 12.14
CA TYR A 38 -10.18 12.64 11.95
C TYR A 38 -10.57 11.43 12.80
N ALA A 39 -9.75 10.38 12.80
CA ALA A 39 -10.01 9.17 13.58
C ALA A 39 -10.07 9.44 15.09
N LEU A 40 -9.13 10.22 15.62
CA LEU A 40 -9.08 10.59 17.03
C LEU A 40 -10.26 11.49 17.41
N ALA A 41 -10.62 12.44 16.56
CA ALA A 41 -11.76 13.32 16.78
C ALA A 41 -13.09 12.56 16.82
N GLN A 42 -13.27 11.57 15.94
CA GLN A 42 -14.44 10.67 15.94
C GLN A 42 -14.50 9.79 17.20
N GLN A 43 -13.37 9.55 17.85
CA GLN A 43 -13.29 8.87 19.16
C GLN A 43 -13.47 9.83 20.35
N GLY A 44 -13.85 11.09 20.10
CA GLY A 44 -14.14 12.09 21.12
C GLY A 44 -12.90 12.80 21.68
N ARG A 45 -11.72 12.66 21.04
CA ARG A 45 -10.50 13.36 21.46
C ARG A 45 -10.49 14.79 20.95
N SER A 46 -10.01 15.71 21.79
CA SER A 46 -9.69 17.09 21.41
C SER A 46 -8.39 17.09 20.61
N VAL A 47 -8.43 17.53 19.36
CA VAL A 47 -7.27 17.50 18.44
C VAL A 47 -6.92 18.90 17.93
N ILE A 48 -5.64 19.25 18.02
CA ILE A 48 -5.06 20.38 17.28
C ILE A 48 -4.32 19.82 16.06
N LEU A 49 -4.66 20.31 14.87
CA LEU A 49 -4.02 19.93 13.61
C LEU A 49 -3.21 21.13 13.08
N LEU A 50 -1.90 20.96 12.97
CA LEU A 50 -0.98 22.00 12.52
C LEU A 50 -0.57 21.73 11.07
N GLU A 51 -0.60 22.75 10.22
CA GLU A 51 -0.14 22.65 8.83
C GLU A 51 0.61 23.91 8.45
N ARG A 52 1.72 23.78 7.72
CA ARG A 52 2.53 24.93 7.33
C ARG A 52 1.78 25.85 6.37
N TRP A 53 1.11 25.27 5.37
CA TRP A 53 0.30 26.00 4.39
C TRP A 53 -0.95 25.22 4.00
N MET A 54 -2.13 25.81 4.20
CA MET A 54 -3.41 25.17 3.87
C MET A 54 -3.79 25.26 2.39
N LYS A 55 -3.00 25.95 1.57
CA LYS A 55 -3.18 25.96 0.11
C LYS A 55 -3.06 24.56 -0.50
N GLU A 56 -3.69 24.37 -1.66
CA GLU A 56 -3.62 23.10 -2.39
C GLU A 56 -2.17 22.75 -2.73
N PRO A 57 -1.68 21.55 -2.37
CA PRO A 57 -0.36 21.08 -2.77
C PRO A 57 -0.26 20.97 -4.28
N ASP A 58 0.76 21.62 -4.86
CA ASP A 58 1.04 21.51 -6.29
C ASP A 58 1.91 20.28 -6.56
N ARG A 59 1.28 19.23 -7.10
CA ARG A 59 1.95 18.02 -7.55
C ARG A 59 1.38 17.62 -8.91
N ILE A 60 2.26 17.56 -9.91
CA ILE A 60 1.92 17.34 -11.32
C ILE A 60 1.55 15.86 -11.61
N VAL A 61 1.68 14.97 -10.63
CA VAL A 61 1.54 13.52 -10.81
C VAL A 61 0.18 13.07 -10.29
N GLY A 62 -0.57 12.37 -11.14
CA GLY A 62 -1.76 11.62 -10.72
C GLY A 62 -1.35 10.49 -9.77
N GLU A 63 -2.05 10.37 -8.65
CA GLU A 63 -1.81 9.33 -7.66
C GLU A 63 -2.86 8.25 -7.74
N LEU A 64 -2.48 7.03 -7.35
CA LEU A 64 -3.37 5.89 -7.28
C LEU A 64 -3.47 5.42 -5.83
N LEU A 65 -4.66 5.51 -5.25
CA LEU A 65 -4.97 4.83 -4.01
C LEU A 65 -5.38 3.39 -4.31
N GLN A 66 -4.57 2.46 -3.80
CA GLN A 66 -4.80 1.03 -3.90
C GLN A 66 -6.13 0.63 -3.24
N PRO A 67 -6.75 -0.50 -3.64
CA PRO A 67 -8.04 -0.92 -3.07
C PRO A 67 -8.04 -1.07 -1.54
N GLY A 68 -6.95 -1.57 -0.95
CA GLY A 68 -6.78 -1.66 0.50
C GLY A 68 -6.79 -0.28 1.19
N GLY A 69 -6.23 0.74 0.53
CA GLY A 69 -6.31 2.13 0.98
C GLY A 69 -7.74 2.68 0.93
N ILE A 70 -8.54 2.32 -0.08
CA ILE A 70 -9.96 2.69 -0.15
C ILE A 70 -10.76 2.01 0.97
N VAL A 71 -10.48 0.74 1.25
CA VAL A 71 -11.09 0.02 2.39
C VAL A 71 -10.76 0.74 3.70
N ALA A 72 -9.50 1.14 3.90
CA ALA A 72 -9.10 1.89 5.09
C ALA A 72 -9.80 3.26 5.19
N LEU A 73 -9.88 4.04 4.10
CA LEU A 73 -10.62 5.30 4.09
C LEU A 73 -12.10 5.11 4.44
N ARG A 74 -12.73 4.05 3.94
CA ARG A 74 -14.13 3.74 4.27
C ARG A 74 -14.30 3.41 5.76
N GLN A 75 -13.39 2.62 6.33
CA GLN A 75 -13.40 2.31 7.77
C GLN A 75 -13.23 3.56 8.64
N LEU A 76 -12.46 4.54 8.15
CA LEU A 76 -12.28 5.83 8.81
C LEU A 76 -13.45 6.80 8.60
N GLY A 77 -14.45 6.47 7.77
CA GLY A 77 -15.53 7.40 7.42
C GLY A 77 -15.08 8.55 6.52
N LEU A 78 -14.02 8.34 5.73
CA LEU A 78 -13.40 9.33 4.84
C LEU A 78 -13.54 8.97 3.35
N ALA A 79 -14.36 7.98 2.99
CA ALA A 79 -14.50 7.54 1.59
C ALA A 79 -14.94 8.67 0.64
N ASP A 80 -15.83 9.54 1.10
CA ASP A 80 -16.38 10.66 0.32
C ASP A 80 -15.31 11.70 -0.09
N THR A 81 -14.13 11.65 0.53
CA THR A 81 -13.02 12.53 0.15
C THR A 81 -12.46 12.24 -1.25
N LEU A 82 -12.79 11.09 -1.83
CA LEU A 82 -12.49 10.73 -3.21
C LEU A 82 -13.52 11.27 -4.22
N GLU A 83 -14.64 11.85 -3.76
CA GLU A 83 -15.69 12.35 -4.63
C GLU A 83 -15.46 13.82 -5.02
N GLY A 84 -15.93 14.20 -6.21
CA GLY A 84 -15.86 15.58 -6.69
C GLY A 84 -14.44 16.12 -6.97
N ILE A 85 -13.45 15.23 -7.11
CA ILE A 85 -12.04 15.60 -7.39
C ILE A 85 -11.51 15.08 -8.73
N ASP A 86 -12.41 14.63 -9.60
CA ASP A 86 -12.08 13.94 -10.86
C ASP A 86 -11.34 12.62 -10.60
N ALA A 87 -11.78 11.88 -9.57
CA ALA A 87 -11.21 10.58 -9.26
C ALA A 87 -11.74 9.50 -10.20
N VAL A 88 -10.84 8.81 -10.90
CA VAL A 88 -11.18 7.77 -11.87
C VAL A 88 -10.99 6.38 -11.25
N PRO A 89 -11.96 5.46 -11.37
CA PRO A 89 -11.78 4.09 -10.90
C PRO A 89 -10.66 3.38 -11.65
N CYS A 90 -9.87 2.60 -10.92
CA CYS A 90 -8.80 1.76 -11.44
C CYS A 90 -9.12 0.30 -11.14
N TYR A 91 -9.31 -0.52 -12.18
CA TYR A 91 -9.74 -1.92 -12.03
C TYR A 91 -8.59 -2.93 -12.04
N GLY A 92 -7.35 -2.44 -12.18
CA GLY A 92 -6.16 -3.27 -12.28
C GLY A 92 -5.10 -2.56 -13.11
N TYR A 93 -4.17 -3.34 -13.65
CA TYR A 93 -3.04 -2.84 -14.42
C TYR A 93 -2.91 -3.58 -15.73
N LYS A 94 -2.36 -2.90 -16.73
CA LYS A 94 -1.84 -3.53 -17.93
C LYS A 94 -0.33 -3.48 -17.88
N VAL A 95 0.31 -4.65 -17.95
CA VAL A 95 1.76 -4.75 -18.06
C VAL A 95 2.09 -5.08 -19.50
N SER A 96 2.91 -4.26 -20.15
CA SER A 96 3.44 -4.56 -21.48
C SER A 96 4.95 -4.77 -21.42
N PHE A 97 5.42 -5.85 -22.05
CA PHE A 97 6.82 -6.23 -22.11
C PHE A 97 7.13 -6.74 -23.51
N HIS A 98 8.11 -6.12 -24.18
CA HIS A 98 8.52 -6.44 -25.55
C HIS A 98 7.37 -6.54 -26.59
N GLY A 99 6.36 -5.68 -26.48
CA GLY A 99 5.23 -5.64 -27.42
C GLY A 99 4.10 -6.61 -27.10
N GLU A 100 4.29 -7.51 -26.13
CA GLU A 100 3.20 -8.30 -25.56
C GLU A 100 2.59 -7.58 -24.36
N GLY A 101 1.32 -7.85 -24.08
CA GLY A 101 0.58 -7.27 -22.97
C GLY A 101 -0.16 -8.33 -22.17
N VAL A 102 -0.23 -8.14 -20.85
CA VAL A 102 -1.09 -8.90 -19.96
C VAL A 102 -1.94 -7.92 -19.15
N ASP A 103 -3.25 -8.13 -19.18
CA ASP A 103 -4.19 -7.41 -18.34
C ASP A 103 -4.30 -8.13 -17.00
N ILE A 104 -4.08 -7.37 -15.92
CA ILE A 104 -4.02 -7.89 -14.56
C ILE A 104 -5.08 -7.17 -13.72
N PRO A 105 -6.31 -7.72 -13.65
CA PRO A 105 -7.38 -7.11 -12.86
C PRO A 105 -7.10 -7.25 -11.36
N TYR A 106 -7.62 -6.31 -10.57
CA TYR A 106 -7.71 -6.51 -9.12
C TYR A 106 -8.65 -7.68 -8.82
N PRO A 107 -8.32 -8.47 -7.78
CA PRO A 107 -9.12 -9.63 -7.41
C PRO A 107 -10.46 -9.24 -6.78
N SER A 108 -11.45 -10.10 -6.97
CA SER A 108 -12.73 -10.06 -6.27
C SER A 108 -12.66 -10.92 -5.01
N PHE A 109 -13.51 -10.62 -4.03
CA PHE A 109 -13.61 -11.38 -2.78
C PHE A 109 -15.07 -11.74 -2.53
N ASP A 110 -15.30 -12.95 -2.02
CA ASP A 110 -16.62 -13.38 -1.55
C ASP A 110 -16.97 -12.74 -0.21
N GLU A 111 -18.20 -12.99 0.26
CA GLU A 111 -18.71 -12.49 1.55
C GLU A 111 -17.89 -13.00 2.76
N ASN A 112 -17.19 -14.12 2.60
CA ASN A 112 -16.31 -14.71 3.61
C ASN A 112 -14.86 -14.20 3.53
N GLY A 113 -14.58 -13.23 2.65
CA GLY A 113 -13.25 -12.68 2.45
C GLY A 113 -12.29 -13.60 1.71
N ARG A 114 -12.78 -14.64 1.03
CA ARG A 114 -11.98 -15.52 0.16
C ARG A 114 -11.84 -14.90 -1.21
N MET A 115 -10.63 -15.00 -1.77
CA MET A 115 -10.34 -14.49 -3.10
C MET A 115 -11.06 -15.33 -4.16
N ILE A 116 -11.80 -14.67 -5.04
CA ILE A 116 -12.42 -15.29 -6.20
C ILE A 116 -11.46 -15.09 -7.36
N HIS A 117 -10.90 -16.18 -7.86
CA HIS A 117 -10.13 -16.15 -9.10
C HIS A 117 -11.09 -15.91 -10.27
N PRO A 118 -10.77 -14.99 -11.20
CA PRO A 118 -11.50 -14.88 -12.44
C PRO A 118 -11.40 -16.24 -13.15
N SER A 119 -12.48 -17.03 -13.11
CA SER A 119 -12.64 -18.19 -13.97
C SER A 119 -12.58 -17.69 -15.41
N SER A 120 -11.79 -18.35 -16.26
CA SER A 120 -11.73 -18.05 -17.69
C SER A 120 -13.08 -18.23 -18.42
N ASN A 121 -14.12 -18.74 -17.74
CA ASN A 121 -15.50 -18.85 -18.23
C ASN A 121 -16.50 -18.50 -17.10
N ALA A 122 -16.82 -17.24 -16.87
CA ALA A 122 -17.89 -16.88 -15.93
C ALA A 122 -18.71 -15.66 -16.38
N GLU A 123 -19.64 -15.90 -17.31
CA GLU A 123 -20.90 -15.14 -17.45
C GLU A 123 -21.88 -15.50 -16.30
N THR A 124 -21.42 -15.46 -15.06
CA THR A 124 -22.33 -15.68 -13.92
C THR A 124 -21.91 -14.79 -12.76
N THR A 125 -22.16 -13.49 -12.94
CA THR A 125 -22.17 -12.52 -11.87
C THR A 125 -23.28 -12.88 -10.88
N SER A 126 -22.93 -13.62 -9.84
CA SER A 126 -23.62 -13.49 -8.56
C SER A 126 -23.48 -12.03 -8.11
N SER A 127 -24.60 -11.41 -7.83
CA SER A 127 -24.77 -9.96 -7.56
C SER A 127 -24.09 -9.45 -6.28
N SER A 128 -23.33 -10.26 -5.55
CA SER A 128 -22.72 -9.88 -4.26
C SER A 128 -21.19 -9.73 -4.25
N ALA A 129 -20.45 -10.27 -5.22
CA ALA A 129 -18.99 -10.16 -5.27
C ALA A 129 -18.53 -8.90 -6.04
N LYS A 130 -18.59 -7.74 -5.39
CA LYS A 130 -18.11 -6.48 -6.01
C LYS A 130 -16.58 -6.50 -6.13
N GLN A 131 -16.08 -6.41 -7.37
CA GLN A 131 -14.66 -6.29 -7.66
C GLN A 131 -14.06 -5.14 -6.86
N LYS A 132 -12.90 -5.38 -6.23
CA LYS A 132 -12.17 -4.32 -5.54
C LYS A 132 -11.54 -3.41 -6.59
N GLU A 133 -11.66 -2.11 -6.41
CA GLU A 133 -11.09 -1.11 -7.31
C GLU A 133 -10.16 -0.19 -6.53
N GLY A 134 -9.16 0.37 -7.21
CA GLY A 134 -8.40 1.52 -6.77
C GLY A 134 -9.02 2.82 -7.32
N ARG A 135 -8.44 3.97 -6.95
CA ARG A 135 -8.87 5.28 -7.44
C ARG A 135 -7.67 6.13 -7.81
N CYS A 136 -7.62 6.55 -9.07
CA CYS A 136 -6.66 7.53 -9.55
C CYS A 136 -7.21 8.94 -9.30
N PHE A 137 -6.39 9.88 -8.83
CA PHE A 137 -6.82 11.26 -8.56
C PHE A 137 -5.67 12.25 -8.59
N HIS A 138 -6.02 13.54 -8.59
CA HIS A 138 -5.07 14.62 -8.34
C HIS A 138 -4.76 14.73 -6.83
N HIS A 139 -3.48 14.60 -6.48
CA HIS A 139 -3.03 14.61 -5.08
C HIS A 139 -3.52 15.83 -4.29
N GLY A 140 -3.34 17.03 -4.84
CA GLY A 140 -3.72 18.28 -4.19
C GLY A 140 -5.21 18.30 -3.82
N ARG A 141 -6.09 18.00 -4.77
CA ARG A 141 -7.54 17.93 -4.56
C ARG A 141 -7.94 16.92 -3.48
N PHE A 142 -7.31 15.75 -3.46
CA PHE A 142 -7.56 14.73 -2.43
C PHE A 142 -7.16 15.23 -1.03
N ILE A 143 -5.97 15.83 -0.89
CA ILE A 143 -5.54 16.45 0.37
C ILE A 143 -6.51 17.55 0.80
N MET A 144 -6.98 18.38 -0.13
CA MET A 144 -7.94 19.44 0.17
C MET A 144 -9.27 18.88 0.66
N ASN A 145 -9.75 17.77 0.11
CA ASN A 145 -10.96 17.10 0.63
C ASN A 145 -10.75 16.49 2.01
N LEU A 146 -9.59 15.88 2.29
CA LEU A 146 -9.25 15.42 3.64
C LEU A 146 -9.20 16.57 4.66
N ARG A 147 -8.60 17.70 4.28
CA ARG A 147 -8.56 18.92 5.10
C ARG A 147 -9.97 19.46 5.37
N LYS A 148 -10.83 19.53 4.35
CA LYS A 148 -12.25 19.90 4.50
C LYS A 148 -13.00 18.94 5.43
N ALA A 149 -12.73 17.63 5.36
CA ALA A 149 -13.34 16.67 6.27
C ALA A 149 -12.92 16.92 7.73
N CYS A 150 -11.65 17.26 7.96
CA CYS A 150 -11.16 17.65 9.30
C CYS A 150 -11.78 18.96 9.78
N GLN A 151 -11.92 19.96 8.90
CA GLN A 151 -12.54 21.25 9.25
C GLN A 151 -14.00 21.14 9.70
N LYS A 152 -14.72 20.11 9.22
CA LYS A 152 -16.12 19.85 9.61
C LYS A 152 -16.24 19.19 10.99
N GLN A 153 -15.15 18.73 11.58
CA GLN A 153 -15.16 18.06 12.88
C GLN A 153 -15.04 19.09 14.00
N GLU A 154 -16.05 19.17 14.87
CA GLU A 154 -16.05 20.09 16.02
C GLU A 154 -14.86 19.86 16.96
N ASN A 155 -14.42 18.60 17.08
CA ASN A 155 -13.31 18.19 17.94
C ASN A 155 -11.91 18.52 17.38
N ILE A 156 -11.82 19.09 16.18
CA ILE A 156 -10.56 19.46 15.54
C ILE A 156 -10.46 20.98 15.44
N THR A 157 -9.31 21.54 15.83
CA THR A 157 -8.96 22.93 15.53
C THR A 157 -7.70 22.95 14.67
N ILE A 158 -7.78 23.59 13.50
CA ILE A 158 -6.67 23.64 12.55
C ILE A 158 -5.97 24.99 12.68
N PHE A 159 -4.63 24.97 12.76
CA PHE A 159 -3.81 26.17 12.71
C PHE A 159 -2.84 26.09 11.53
N GLU A 160 -2.85 27.12 10.69
CA GLU A 160 -1.81 27.32 9.70
C GLU A 160 -0.57 27.90 10.41
N THR A 161 0.46 27.07 10.62
CA THR A 161 1.68 27.44 11.33
C THR A 161 2.83 26.48 11.01
N GLU A 162 4.06 26.96 11.15
CA GLU A 162 5.27 26.16 11.00
C GLU A 162 5.73 25.62 12.34
N VAL A 163 5.78 24.29 12.48
CA VAL A 163 6.33 23.64 13.68
C VAL A 163 7.85 23.65 13.60
N THR A 164 8.49 24.32 14.54
CA THR A 164 9.95 24.49 14.59
C THR A 164 10.66 23.47 15.48
N ALA A 165 10.00 23.02 16.55
CA ALA A 165 10.55 22.07 17.49
C ALA A 165 9.45 21.30 18.24
N THR A 166 9.81 20.15 18.81
CA THR A 166 8.96 19.41 19.77
C THR A 166 9.57 19.51 21.15
N ILE A 167 8.74 19.74 22.17
CA ILE A 167 9.15 19.76 23.58
C ILE A 167 8.64 18.46 24.20
N ARG A 168 9.52 17.74 24.89
CA ARG A 168 9.15 16.52 25.63
C ARG A 168 9.05 16.86 27.10
N GLY A 169 7.96 16.45 27.74
CA GLY A 169 7.85 16.49 29.20
C GLY A 169 8.77 15.46 29.85
N ASP A 170 8.98 15.62 31.17
CA ASP A 170 9.88 14.76 31.95
C ASP A 170 9.30 13.35 32.20
N ASP A 171 8.01 13.14 31.99
CA ASP A 171 7.35 11.85 32.17
C ASP A 171 7.66 10.87 31.02
N LYS A 172 8.41 9.82 31.34
CA LYS A 172 8.52 8.63 30.48
C LYS A 172 7.23 7.83 30.59
N ASP A 173 6.29 8.08 29.69
CA ASP A 173 5.05 7.31 29.64
C ASP A 173 5.33 5.86 29.16
N THR A 174 5.55 4.96 30.12
CA THR A 174 5.75 3.53 29.87
C THR A 174 4.55 2.88 29.19
N VAL A 175 3.34 3.43 29.36
CA VAL A 175 2.13 2.94 28.70
C VAL A 175 2.20 3.24 27.21
N LEU A 176 2.57 4.48 26.83
CA LEU A 176 2.77 4.84 25.43
C LEU A 176 3.86 3.98 24.78
N GLY A 177 4.95 3.70 25.48
CA GLY A 177 6.01 2.80 24.99
C GLY A 177 5.49 1.40 24.63
N ASN A 178 4.69 0.80 25.50
CA ASN A 178 4.11 -0.53 25.27
C ASN A 178 3.10 -0.53 24.11
N VAL A 179 2.24 0.49 24.03
CA VAL A 179 1.27 0.64 22.93
C VAL A 179 1.98 0.85 21.60
N LEU A 180 3.04 1.66 21.56
CA LEU A 180 3.85 1.87 20.36
C LEU A 180 4.56 0.58 19.92
N ALA A 181 5.01 -0.25 20.86
CA ALA A 181 5.59 -1.55 20.56
C ALA A 181 4.55 -2.51 19.95
N GLU A 182 3.34 -2.59 20.52
CA GLU A 182 2.25 -3.39 19.96
C GLU A 182 1.86 -2.90 18.55
N PHE A 183 1.70 -1.58 18.39
CA PHE A 183 1.42 -0.96 17.10
C PHE A 183 2.51 -1.32 16.07
N HIS A 184 3.80 -1.23 16.47
CA HIS A 184 4.93 -1.58 15.63
C HIS A 184 4.87 -3.04 15.14
N TRP A 185 4.51 -3.98 16.01
CA TRP A 185 4.35 -5.38 15.61
C TRP A 185 3.14 -5.61 14.71
N ARG A 186 2.01 -4.96 15.01
CA ARG A 186 0.78 -5.11 14.22
C ARG A 186 0.91 -4.52 12.81
N ARG A 187 1.56 -3.36 12.66
CA ARG A 187 1.79 -2.75 11.34
C ARG A 187 2.71 -3.58 10.47
N LYS A 188 3.64 -4.34 11.06
CA LYS A 188 4.67 -5.08 10.35
C LYS A 188 4.07 -6.05 9.35
N SER A 189 3.05 -6.81 9.73
CA SER A 189 2.38 -7.75 8.82
C SER A 189 1.86 -7.11 7.52
N LEU A 190 1.41 -5.85 7.59
CA LEU A 190 0.94 -5.07 6.45
C LEU A 190 2.09 -4.36 5.71
N THR A 191 2.91 -3.59 6.42
CA THR A 191 3.93 -2.73 5.80
C THR A 191 5.04 -3.52 5.16
N SER A 192 5.39 -4.68 5.74
CA SER A 192 6.48 -5.51 5.22
C SER A 192 6.19 -6.03 3.83
N ILE A 193 4.94 -6.42 3.52
CA ILE A 193 4.57 -6.91 2.20
C ILE A 193 4.71 -5.81 1.15
N ILE A 194 4.14 -4.62 1.43
CA ILE A 194 4.18 -3.48 0.51
C ILE A 194 5.63 -3.02 0.30
N ASN A 195 6.40 -2.88 1.38
CA ASN A 195 7.80 -2.46 1.33
C ASN A 195 8.67 -3.47 0.55
N VAL A 196 8.59 -4.76 0.90
CA VAL A 196 9.35 -5.82 0.24
C VAL A 196 9.01 -5.87 -1.24
N LEU A 197 7.72 -5.83 -1.59
CA LEU A 197 7.30 -5.92 -2.98
C LEU A 197 7.75 -4.71 -3.80
N ALA A 198 7.63 -3.49 -3.26
CA ALA A 198 8.08 -2.29 -3.93
C ALA A 198 9.59 -2.33 -4.22
N MET A 199 10.41 -2.70 -3.22
CA MET A 199 11.86 -2.80 -3.39
C MET A 199 12.27 -3.96 -4.31
N ALA A 200 11.65 -5.13 -4.16
CA ALA A 200 11.98 -6.31 -4.95
C ALA A 200 11.60 -6.15 -6.42
N LEU A 201 10.40 -5.63 -6.72
CA LEU A 201 9.98 -5.35 -8.09
C LEU A 201 10.80 -4.22 -8.72
N TYR A 202 11.12 -3.16 -7.96
CA TYR A 202 11.99 -2.11 -8.45
C TYR A 202 13.39 -2.66 -8.81
N ALA A 203 14.02 -3.39 -7.89
CA ALA A 203 15.33 -3.99 -8.15
C ALA A 203 15.30 -4.98 -9.33
N LEU A 204 14.20 -5.72 -9.48
CA LEU A 204 14.00 -6.65 -10.58
C LEU A 204 13.87 -5.92 -11.94
N PHE A 205 13.00 -4.91 -12.03
CA PHE A 205 12.69 -4.23 -13.29
C PHE A 205 13.66 -3.12 -13.67
N ALA A 206 14.38 -2.53 -12.71
CA ALA A 206 15.39 -1.50 -12.99
C ALA A 206 16.75 -2.07 -13.43
N ALA A 207 16.98 -3.37 -13.23
CA ALA A 207 18.27 -3.97 -13.50
C ALA A 207 18.49 -4.31 -14.98
N ASN A 208 19.75 -4.19 -15.41
CA ASN A 208 20.17 -4.40 -16.80
C ASN A 208 20.95 -5.71 -17.03
N ASP A 209 21.16 -6.52 -15.99
CA ASP A 209 21.95 -7.75 -16.06
C ASP A 209 21.21 -8.89 -16.77
N ARG A 210 21.95 -9.79 -17.42
CA ARG A 210 21.39 -10.94 -18.15
C ARG A 210 20.50 -11.84 -17.27
N GLN A 211 20.92 -12.09 -16.03
CA GLN A 211 20.16 -12.91 -15.07
C GLN A 211 18.86 -12.22 -14.63
N LEU A 212 18.88 -10.90 -14.51
CA LEU A 212 17.71 -10.11 -14.10
C LEU A 212 16.72 -9.95 -15.27
N ARG A 213 17.20 -9.90 -16.51
CA ARG A 213 16.33 -10.02 -17.70
C ARG A 213 15.60 -11.36 -17.75
N ALA A 214 16.28 -12.46 -17.41
CA ALA A 214 15.62 -13.77 -17.31
C ALA A 214 14.52 -13.77 -16.23
N LEU A 215 14.77 -13.13 -15.08
CA LEU A 215 13.76 -12.96 -14.02
C LEU A 215 12.60 -12.03 -14.43
N GLN A 216 12.87 -10.94 -15.17
CA GLN A 216 11.83 -10.05 -15.71
C GLN A 216 10.92 -10.80 -16.68
N MET A 217 11.51 -11.56 -17.61
CA MET A 217 10.78 -12.41 -18.54
C MET A 217 9.99 -13.49 -17.80
N GLY A 218 10.59 -14.14 -16.81
CA GLY A 218 9.91 -15.12 -15.95
C GLY A 218 8.72 -14.52 -15.20
N CYS A 219 8.87 -13.29 -14.70
CA CYS A 219 7.79 -12.55 -14.02
C CYS A 219 6.64 -12.22 -14.98
N PHE A 220 6.95 -11.72 -16.17
CA PHE A 220 5.94 -11.43 -17.19
C PHE A 220 5.19 -12.70 -17.65
N GLN A 221 5.93 -13.78 -17.92
CA GLN A 221 5.39 -15.08 -18.26
C GLN A 221 4.61 -15.74 -17.11
N TYR A 222 4.94 -15.42 -15.86
CA TYR A 222 4.17 -15.83 -14.69
C TYR A 222 2.79 -15.16 -14.68
N PHE A 223 2.74 -13.88 -15.04
CA PHE A 223 1.48 -13.13 -15.16
C PHE A 223 0.63 -13.63 -16.33
N GLN A 224 1.24 -13.90 -17.49
CA GLN A 224 0.53 -14.45 -18.65
C GLN A 224 -0.12 -15.82 -18.38
N ARG A 225 0.47 -16.62 -17.48
CA ARG A 225 -0.12 -17.90 -17.03
C ARG A 225 -1.30 -17.76 -16.05
N GLY A 226 -1.72 -16.53 -15.74
CA GLY A 226 -2.88 -16.28 -14.86
C GLY A 226 -2.55 -16.31 -13.36
N HIS A 227 -1.27 -16.35 -12.98
CA HIS A 227 -0.87 -16.38 -11.56
C HIS A 227 -0.71 -14.99 -10.92
N ALA A 228 -1.27 -13.96 -11.55
CA ALA A 228 -1.08 -12.57 -11.12
C ALA A 228 -2.07 -12.10 -10.03
N SER A 229 -3.20 -12.80 -9.81
CA SER A 229 -4.25 -12.34 -8.88
C SER A 229 -3.78 -12.22 -7.42
N GLU A 230 -3.05 -13.21 -6.90
CA GLU A 230 -2.53 -13.17 -5.53
C GLU A 230 -1.42 -12.10 -5.35
N PRO A 231 -0.42 -11.99 -6.24
CA PRO A 231 0.51 -10.85 -6.26
C PRO A 231 -0.21 -9.49 -6.31
N MET A 232 -1.29 -9.37 -7.09
CA MET A 232 -2.08 -8.15 -7.12
C MET A 232 -2.82 -7.87 -5.81
N ALA A 233 -3.31 -8.90 -5.12
CA ALA A 233 -3.91 -8.73 -3.80
C ALA A 233 -2.89 -8.23 -2.77
N LEU A 234 -1.65 -8.72 -2.84
CA LEU A 234 -0.54 -8.27 -2.00
C LEU A 234 -0.19 -6.81 -2.31
N MET A 235 -0.05 -6.43 -3.59
CA MET A 235 0.16 -5.03 -4.04
C MET A 235 -0.95 -4.11 -3.57
N GLY A 236 -2.19 -4.58 -3.70
CA GLY A 236 -3.40 -3.82 -3.39
C GLY A 236 -3.65 -3.64 -1.90
N GLY A 237 -2.83 -4.22 -1.00
CA GLY A 237 -3.07 -4.20 0.44
C GLY A 237 -4.36 -4.93 0.85
N LEU A 238 -4.72 -5.98 0.10
CA LEU A 238 -5.92 -6.80 0.35
C LEU A 238 -5.55 -8.15 0.99
N LEU A 239 -4.35 -8.67 0.70
CA LEU A 239 -3.83 -9.90 1.29
C LEU A 239 -2.63 -9.59 2.18
N HIS A 240 -2.64 -10.09 3.42
CA HIS A 240 -1.61 -9.79 4.44
C HIS A 240 -0.84 -11.05 4.85
N GLN A 241 -0.32 -11.80 3.88
CA GLN A 241 0.39 -13.08 4.10
C GLN A 241 1.83 -13.04 3.53
N PRO A 242 2.86 -12.83 4.37
CA PRO A 242 4.26 -12.79 3.92
C PRO A 242 4.75 -14.12 3.31
N SER A 243 4.18 -15.25 3.73
CA SER A 243 4.51 -16.57 3.16
C SER A 243 4.10 -16.69 1.69
N LYS A 244 2.93 -16.14 1.33
CA LYS A 244 2.46 -16.10 -0.07
C LYS A 244 3.36 -15.23 -0.93
N LEU A 245 3.84 -14.10 -0.40
CA LEU A 245 4.80 -13.24 -1.09
C LEU A 245 6.08 -14.01 -1.46
N ALA A 246 6.67 -14.72 -0.48
CA ALA A 246 7.86 -15.55 -0.73
C ALA A 246 7.57 -16.65 -1.76
N TYR A 247 6.42 -17.33 -1.65
CA TYR A 247 6.01 -18.37 -2.59
C TYR A 247 5.96 -17.85 -4.03
N HIS A 248 5.30 -16.71 -4.30
CA HIS A 248 5.22 -16.16 -5.65
C HIS A 248 6.59 -15.71 -6.16
N PHE A 249 7.40 -15.07 -5.31
CA PHE A 249 8.72 -14.61 -5.69
C PHE A 249 9.63 -15.76 -6.14
N PHE A 250 9.69 -16.85 -5.36
CA PHE A 250 10.48 -18.02 -5.73
C PHE A 250 9.86 -18.82 -6.88
N SER A 251 8.53 -18.86 -7.00
CA SER A 251 7.86 -19.46 -8.17
C SER A 251 8.26 -18.77 -9.48
N VAL A 252 8.34 -17.43 -9.47
CA VAL A 252 8.87 -16.64 -10.59
C VAL A 252 10.34 -16.96 -10.84
N ALA A 253 11.16 -17.09 -9.80
CA ALA A 253 12.57 -17.43 -9.94
C ALA A 253 12.77 -18.82 -10.58
N PHE A 254 12.05 -19.84 -10.12
CA PHE A 254 12.12 -21.18 -10.72
C PHE A 254 11.59 -21.21 -12.15
N LEU A 255 10.51 -20.48 -12.43
CA LEU A 255 10.01 -20.34 -13.79
C LEU A 255 11.02 -19.65 -14.72
N ALA A 256 11.71 -18.62 -14.24
CA ALA A 256 12.77 -17.95 -14.99
C ALA A 256 13.93 -18.90 -15.31
N ILE A 257 14.35 -19.73 -14.34
CA ILE A 257 15.39 -20.75 -14.53
C ILE A 257 14.94 -21.76 -15.59
N TRP A 258 13.69 -22.23 -15.52
CA TRP A 258 13.13 -23.17 -16.49
C TRP A 258 13.10 -22.59 -17.90
N LEU A 259 12.61 -21.35 -18.06
CA LEU A 259 12.55 -20.68 -19.35
C LEU A 259 13.95 -20.43 -19.93
N ASN A 260 14.91 -19.99 -19.12
CA ASN A 260 16.29 -19.79 -19.54
C ASN A 260 16.94 -21.12 -19.96
N ALA A 261 16.68 -22.21 -19.25
CA ALA A 261 17.18 -23.54 -19.60
C ALA A 261 16.59 -24.03 -20.93
N LEU A 262 15.28 -23.86 -21.14
CA LEU A 262 14.62 -24.21 -22.39
C LEU A 262 15.17 -23.42 -23.58
N ASP A 263 15.37 -22.11 -23.44
CA ASP A 263 15.93 -21.26 -24.49
C ASP A 263 17.35 -21.69 -24.89
N LEU A 264 18.22 -21.98 -23.91
CA LEU A 264 19.58 -22.46 -24.16
C LEU A 264 19.60 -23.83 -24.87
N MET A 265 18.67 -24.73 -24.51
CA MET A 265 18.62 -26.10 -25.04
C MET A 265 17.92 -26.18 -26.41
N SER A 266 16.90 -25.35 -26.67
CA SER A 266 16.11 -25.39 -27.92
C SER A 266 16.84 -24.78 -29.11
N GLY A 267 17.85 -23.93 -28.89
CA GLY A 267 18.53 -23.20 -29.98
C GLY A 267 19.61 -23.97 -30.76
N SER A 268 19.87 -25.25 -30.45
CA SER A 268 20.91 -26.02 -31.15
C SER A 268 20.67 -27.53 -31.09
N VAL A 269 21.00 -28.25 -32.17
CA VAL A 269 20.93 -29.73 -32.29
C VAL A 269 21.77 -30.43 -31.20
N PHE A 270 22.80 -29.75 -30.69
CA PHE A 270 23.65 -30.19 -29.58
C PHE A 270 23.29 -29.51 -28.25
N GLY A 271 22.02 -29.13 -28.04
CA GLY A 271 21.56 -28.41 -26.85
C GLY A 271 21.91 -29.08 -25.52
N PHE A 272 22.01 -30.41 -25.50
CA PHE A 272 22.41 -31.17 -24.31
C PHE A 272 23.84 -30.84 -23.83
N LEU A 273 24.76 -30.45 -24.73
CA LEU A 273 26.12 -30.03 -24.35
C LEU A 273 26.14 -28.70 -23.58
N LYS A 274 25.09 -27.90 -23.70
CA LYS A 274 24.92 -26.64 -22.95
C LYS A 274 24.24 -26.85 -21.59
N ALA A 275 23.90 -28.07 -21.21
CA ALA A 275 23.27 -28.37 -19.92
C ALA A 275 24.11 -27.91 -18.69
N PRO A 276 25.45 -28.05 -18.66
CA PRO A 276 26.26 -27.53 -17.55
C PRO A 276 26.19 -26.00 -17.45
N LEU A 277 26.13 -25.31 -18.59
CA LEU A 277 25.98 -23.85 -18.63
C LEU A 277 24.60 -23.41 -18.11
N ALA A 278 23.54 -24.11 -18.51
CA ALA A 278 22.19 -23.86 -18.02
C ALA A 278 22.07 -24.07 -16.50
N LEU A 279 22.76 -25.06 -15.95
CA LEU A 279 22.84 -25.28 -14.50
C LEU A 279 23.52 -24.11 -13.78
N ILE A 280 24.65 -23.62 -14.30
CA ILE A 280 25.38 -22.46 -13.75
C ILE A 280 24.49 -21.21 -13.80
N ASP A 281 23.88 -20.93 -14.94
CA ASP A 281 22.96 -19.79 -15.09
C ASP A 281 21.77 -19.91 -14.12
N GLY A 282 21.23 -21.12 -13.93
CA GLY A 282 20.16 -21.38 -12.97
C GLY A 282 20.54 -21.07 -11.52
N ILE A 283 21.74 -21.49 -11.10
CA ILE A 283 22.29 -21.18 -9.77
C ILE A 283 22.49 -19.66 -9.62
N LEU A 284 23.03 -18.99 -10.64
CA LEU A 284 23.24 -17.54 -10.62
C LEU A 284 21.93 -16.76 -10.56
N ILE A 285 20.89 -17.19 -11.29
CA ILE A 285 19.55 -16.59 -11.23
C ILE A 285 18.96 -16.73 -9.84
N LEU A 286 19.00 -17.94 -9.26
CA LEU A 286 18.48 -18.18 -7.91
C LEU A 286 19.24 -17.39 -6.85
N TRP A 287 20.56 -17.31 -6.97
CA TRP A 287 21.41 -16.50 -6.11
C TRP A 287 21.02 -15.02 -6.18
N ARG A 288 20.86 -14.46 -7.38
CA ARG A 288 20.46 -13.07 -7.57
C ARG A 288 19.07 -12.80 -7.00
N ALA A 289 18.09 -13.67 -7.25
CA ALA A 289 16.76 -13.57 -6.68
C ALA A 289 16.81 -13.56 -5.13
N SER A 290 17.61 -14.45 -4.55
CA SER A 290 17.79 -14.55 -3.09
C SER A 290 18.44 -13.31 -2.48
N VAL A 291 19.49 -12.76 -3.12
CA VAL A 291 20.17 -11.54 -2.67
C VAL A 291 19.26 -10.31 -2.75
N VAL A 292 18.34 -10.26 -3.70
CA VAL A 292 17.36 -9.16 -3.79
C VAL A 292 16.27 -9.29 -2.73
N PHE A 293 15.74 -10.50 -2.52
CA PHE A 293 14.55 -10.70 -1.69
C PHE A 293 14.84 -10.92 -0.21
N LEU A 294 15.80 -11.79 0.13
CA LEU A 294 16.02 -12.21 1.52
C LEU A 294 16.45 -11.07 2.43
N PRO A 295 17.38 -10.16 2.06
CA PRO A 295 17.77 -9.06 2.95
C PRO A 295 16.60 -8.10 3.24
N VAL A 296 15.79 -7.84 2.22
CA VAL A 296 14.63 -6.96 2.34
C VAL A 296 13.57 -7.60 3.22
N MET A 297 13.25 -8.88 2.98
CA MET A 297 12.29 -9.62 3.80
C MET A 297 12.78 -9.74 5.26
N TRP A 298 14.07 -10.00 5.49
CA TRP A 298 14.64 -10.10 6.83
C TRP A 298 14.54 -8.77 7.60
N ARG A 299 14.89 -7.65 6.95
CA ARG A 299 14.81 -6.31 7.56
C ARG A 299 13.38 -5.92 7.91
N GLU A 300 12.41 -6.37 7.13
CA GLU A 300 11.01 -6.04 7.36
C GLU A 300 10.31 -7.06 8.30
N LEU A 301 10.93 -8.20 8.64
CA LEU A 301 10.37 -9.21 9.57
C LEU A 301 11.02 -9.20 10.96
N ASN A 302 12.30 -8.81 11.09
CA ASN A 302 13.00 -8.63 12.38
C ASN A 302 13.05 -7.18 12.83
#